data_AF-A0A1G9E6Z9-F1
#
_entry.id   AF-A0A1G9E6Z9-F1
#
_cell.length_a   1.000
_cell.length_b   1.000
_cell.length_c   1.000
_cell.angle_alpha   90.00
_cell.angle_beta   90.00
_cell.angle_gamma   90.00
#
_symmetry.space_group_name_H-M   'P 1'
#
loop_
_entity.id
_entity.type
_entity.pdbx_description
1 polymer ?
#
loop_
_entity_poly.entity_id
_entity_poly.type
_entity_poly.pdbx_seq_one_letter_code
_entity_poly.pdbx_strand_id
1 'polypeptide(L)' 'MDYYFHPSPRPSSLELLSDEQLLNIYDLAVEAKASPDFIEIIMNILTERKLIPSDYLDA' A
#
# COMPACT_ATOMS: atom_id res chain seq x y z
N MET A 1 -16.10 25.64 7.25
CA MET A 1 -16.05 24.65 6.15
C MET A 1 -15.57 23.36 6.79
N ASP A 2 -16.47 22.67 7.48
CA ASP A 2 -16.19 21.40 8.14
C ASP A 2 -16.16 20.31 7.07
N TYR A 3 -14.98 20.10 6.49
CA TYR A 3 -14.71 19.01 5.55
C TYR A 3 -14.80 17.68 6.31
N TYR A 4 -16.01 17.14 6.43
CA TYR A 4 -16.22 15.77 6.85
C TYR A 4 -15.80 14.85 5.71
N PHE A 5 -14.60 14.29 5.85
CA PHE A 5 -14.08 13.26 4.97
C PHE A 5 -14.95 12.01 5.16
N HIS A 6 -15.91 11.79 4.27
CA HIS A 6 -16.58 10.52 4.14
C HIS A 6 -15.68 9.63 3.29
N PRO A 7 -14.93 8.66 3.88
CA PRO A 7 -14.23 7.69 3.05
C PRO A 7 -15.30 7.00 2.19
N SER A 8 -15.10 7.01 0.88
CA SER A 8 -16.03 6.31 -0.01
C SER A 8 -16.16 4.87 0.48
N PRO A 9 -17.36 4.28 0.53
CA PRO A 9 -17.56 2.88 0.93
C PRO A 9 -16.95 1.89 -0.07
N ARG A 10 -16.32 2.42 -1.13
CA ARG A 10 -15.62 1.65 -2.13
C ARG A 10 -14.23 1.35 -1.59
N PRO A 11 -13.85 0.07 -1.42
CA PRO A 11 -12.47 -0.27 -1.11
C PRO A 11 -11.59 0.38 -2.16
N SER A 12 -10.48 0.95 -1.70
CA SER A 12 -9.46 1.49 -2.58
C SER A 12 -8.98 0.38 -3.54
N SER A 13 -8.58 0.75 -4.75
CA SER A 13 -8.23 -0.25 -5.77
C SER A 13 -7.15 -1.23 -5.33
N LEU A 14 -6.29 -0.83 -4.39
CA LEU A 14 -5.27 -1.69 -3.77
C LEU A 14 -5.83 -2.66 -2.74
N GLU A 15 -6.92 -2.30 -2.05
CA GLU A 15 -7.60 -3.20 -1.09
C GLU A 15 -8.29 -4.39 -1.78
N LEU A 16 -8.59 -4.27 -3.07
CA LEU A 16 -9.22 -5.34 -3.86
C LEU A 16 -8.23 -6.36 -4.43
N LEU A 17 -6.93 -6.10 -4.34
CA LEU A 17 -5.90 -6.99 -4.84
C LEU A 17 -5.69 -8.18 -3.91
N SER A 18 -5.34 -9.33 -4.46
CA SER A 18 -4.81 -10.44 -3.67
C SER A 18 -3.41 -10.11 -3.16
N ASP A 19 -2.99 -10.82 -2.12
CA ASP A 19 -1.69 -10.61 -1.50
C ASP A 19 -0.53 -10.83 -2.51
N GLU A 20 -0.67 -11.84 -3.37
CA GLU A 20 0.28 -12.12 -4.46
C GLU A 20 0.35 -10.97 -5.49
N GLN A 21 -0.80 -10.39 -5.85
CA GLN A 21 -0.84 -9.26 -6.77
C GLN A 21 -0.22 -8.01 -6.16
N LEU A 22 -0.47 -7.77 -4.88
CA LEU A 22 0.07 -6.61 -4.18
C LEU A 22 1.59 -6.71 -4.01
N LEU A 23 2.11 -7.90 -3.69
CA LEU A 23 3.55 -8.18 -3.65
C LEU A 23 4.21 -8.00 -5.02
N ASN A 24 3.60 -8.53 -6.08
CA ASN A 24 4.12 -8.36 -7.43
C ASN A 24 4.16 -6.89 -7.86
N ILE A 25 3.14 -6.10 -7.51
CA ILE A 25 3.12 -4.66 -7.80
C ILE A 25 4.23 -3.93 -7.02
N TYR A 26 4.46 -4.30 -5.77
CA TYR A 26 5.56 -3.74 -4.98
C TYR A 26 6.92 -4.02 -5.64
N ASP A 27 7.18 -5.27 -6.03
CA ASP A 27 8.42 -5.66 -6.69
C ASP A 27 8.61 -4.89 -8.01
N LEU A 28 7.57 -4.82 -8.84
CA LEU A 28 7.58 -4.06 -10.10
C LEU A 28 7.80 -2.55 -9.86
N ALA A 29 7.21 -1.98 -8.81
CA ALA A 29 7.38 -0.58 -8.46
C ALA A 29 8.82 -0.26 -8.05
N VAL A 30 9.46 -1.15 -7.27
CA VAL A 30 10.87 -1.04 -6.89
C VAL A 30 11.78 -1.19 -8.11
N GLU A 31 11.53 -2.20 -8.95
CA GLU A 31 12.32 -2.46 -10.16
C GLU A 31 12.23 -1.28 -11.15
N ALA A 32 11.02 -0.75 -11.36
CA ALA A 32 10.76 0.38 -12.24
C ALA A 32 11.22 1.73 -11.66
N LYS A 33 11.70 1.76 -10.41
CA LYS A 33 12.02 3.00 -9.67
C LYS A 33 10.85 3.99 -9.70
N ALA A 34 9.66 3.48 -9.38
CA ALA A 34 8.46 4.28 -9.21
C ALA A 34 8.67 5.35 -8.12
N SER A 35 7.74 6.31 -8.04
CA SER A 35 7.87 7.39 -7.06
C SER A 35 7.97 6.82 -5.62
N PRO A 36 8.85 7.38 -4.77
CA PRO A 36 8.99 6.94 -3.38
C PRO A 36 7.64 6.90 -2.64
N ASP A 37 6.83 7.94 -2.82
CA ASP A 37 5.48 8.04 -2.23
C ASP A 37 4.57 6.87 -2.63
N PHE A 38 4.69 6.36 -3.86
CA PHE A 38 3.88 5.24 -4.34
C PHE A 38 4.33 3.92 -3.71
N ILE A 39 5.64 3.72 -3.60
CA ILE A 39 6.23 2.54 -2.96
C ILE A 39 5.84 2.51 -1.47
N GLU A 40 5.90 3.66 -0.79
CA GLU A 40 5.51 3.80 0.61
C GLU A 40 4.03 3.48 0.85
N ILE A 41 3.13 3.94 -0.03
CA ILE A 41 1.70 3.60 0.04
C ILE A 41 1.49 2.09 -0.05
N ILE A 42 2.15 1.40 -0.99
CA ILE A 42 2.03 -0.05 -1.13
C ILE A 42 2.62 -0.76 0.10
N MET A 43 3.75 -0.30 0.60
CA MET A 43 4.42 -0.86 1.78
C MET A 43 3.53 -0.76 3.03
N ASN A 44 2.84 0.36 3.23
CA ASN A 44 1.88 0.53 4.32
C ASN A 44 0.74 -0.49 4.22
N ILE A 45 0.18 -0.70 3.03
CA ILE A 45 -0.92 -1.67 2.83
C ILE A 45 -0.43 -3.11 3.05
N LEU A 46 0.79 -3.45 2.59
CA LEU A 46 1.41 -4.76 2.84
C LEU A 46 1.62 -5.00 4.35
N THR A 47 1.99 -3.95 5.08
CA THR A 47 2.17 -3.99 6.55
C THR A 47 0.84 -4.16 7.27
N GLU A 48 -0.20 -3.42 6.88
CA GLU A 48 -1.56 -3.57 7.43
C GLU A 48 -2.11 -4.99 7.26
N ARG A 49 -1.78 -5.63 6.13
CA ARG A 49 -2.14 -7.03 5.84
C ARG A 49 -1.24 -8.06 6.51
N LYS A 50 -0.21 -7.63 7.25
CA LYS A 50 0.79 -8.49 7.91
C LYS A 50 1.55 -9.40 6.92
N LEU A 51 1.72 -8.94 5.69
CA LEU A 51 2.43 -9.68 4.64
C LEU A 51 3.94 -9.46 4.70
N ILE A 52 4.37 -8.35 5.32
CA ILE A 52 5.77 -8.01 5.56
C ILE A 52 5.93 -7.78 7.07
N PRO A 53 7.02 -8.26 7.70
CA PRO A 53 7.29 -7.97 9.10
C PRO A 53 7.42 -6.45 9.30
N SER A 54 6.69 -5.95 10.29
CA SER A 54 6.69 -4.53 10.71
C SER A 54 8.06 -4.00 11.12
N ASP A 55 9.05 -4.89 11.33
CA ASP A 55 10.43 -4.54 11.68
C ASP A 55 11.16 -3.67 10.64
N TYR A 56 10.63 -3.53 9.42
CA TYR A 56 11.21 -2.64 8.39
C TYR A 56 10.92 -1.15 8.59
N LEU A 57 10.02 -0.77 9.50
CA LEU A 57 9.61 0.63 9.73
C LEU A 57 10.31 1.32 10.93
N ASP A 58 11.10 0.58 11.71
CA ASP A 58 11.75 1.06 12.95
C ASP A 58 13.29 1.17 12.86
N ALA A 59 13.88 1.17 11.66
CA ALA A 59 15.33 1.24 11.43
C ALA A 59 15.81 2.57 10.82
#